data_AF-A0A7S0BUJ7-F1
#
_entry.id   AF-A0A7S0BUJ7-F1
#
_cell.length_a   1.000
_cell.length_b   1.000
_cell.length_c   1.000
_cell.angle_alpha   90.00
_cell.angle_beta   90.00
_cell.angle_gamma   90.00
#
_symmetry.space_group_name_H-M   'P 1'
#
loop_
_entity.id
_entity.type
_entity.pdbx_description
1 polymer ?
#
loop_
_entity_poly.entity_id
_entity_poly.type
_entity_poly.pdbx_seq_one_letter_code
_entity_poly.pdbx_strand_id
1 'polypeptide(L)'
;CAGYDKHDGGQVYNITLGGSILKQPFAISGSGSSYIYGFCDSNFKEGMGREEAEQFVIRALALAMSRDGSSGGVIRTVTINESGVDRKYYSGKDIPGFYEGW
;
A
#
# COMPACT_ATOMS: atom_id res chain seq x y z
N CYS A 1 -3.29 2.71 -10.55
CA CYS A 1 -2.02 2.56 -11.30
C CYS A 1 -0.93 3.35 -10.62
N ALA A 2 0.30 2.84 -10.61
CA ALA A 2 1.46 3.55 -10.09
C ALA A 2 2.67 3.27 -10.99
N GLY A 3 3.59 4.23 -11.08
CA GLY A 3 4.79 4.12 -11.93
C GLY A 3 5.77 5.25 -11.69
N TYR A 4 6.87 5.21 -12.43
CA TYR A 4 7.91 6.23 -12.44
C TYR A 4 8.20 6.62 -13.89
N ASP A 5 8.37 7.92 -14.13
CA ASP A 5 8.97 8.44 -15.35
C ASP A 5 10.00 9.54 -15.05
N LYS A 6 10.82 9.87 -16.04
CA LYS A 6 11.94 10.81 -15.91
C LYS A 6 11.52 12.29 -15.83
N HIS A 7 10.27 12.62 -16.12
CA HIS A 7 9.77 13.99 -16.20
C HIS A 7 9.04 14.39 -14.92
N ASP A 8 8.12 13.54 -14.47
CA ASP A 8 7.26 13.80 -13.33
C ASP A 8 7.58 12.92 -12.11
N GLY A 9 8.55 12.02 -12.22
CA GLY A 9 8.97 11.12 -11.14
C GLY A 9 7.92 10.04 -10.84
N GLY A 10 7.79 9.70 -9.56
CA GLY A 10 6.82 8.71 -9.09
C GLY A 10 5.39 9.27 -9.09
N GLN A 11 4.44 8.53 -9.67
CA GLN A 11 3.05 8.95 -9.77
C GLN A 11 2.08 7.84 -9.41
N VAL A 12 0.98 8.21 -8.76
CA VAL A 12 -0.15 7.30 -8.45
C VAL A 12 -1.44 7.89 -9.02
N TYR A 13 -2.18 7.06 -9.74
CA TYR A 13 -3.47 7.36 -10.32
C TYR A 13 -4.51 6.36 -9.82
N ASN A 14 -5.58 6.85 -9.20
CA ASN A 14 -6.75 6.06 -8.88
C ASN A 14 -7.73 6.10 -10.06
N ILE A 15 -8.09 4.93 -10.58
CA ILE A 15 -9.07 4.77 -11.65
C ILE A 15 -10.31 4.17 -11.01
N THR A 16 -11.36 4.97 -10.86
CA THR A 16 -12.59 4.52 -10.18
C THR A 16 -13.41 3.62 -11.10
N LEU A 17 -14.36 2.87 -10.53
CA LEU A 17 -15.27 2.02 -11.31
C LEU A 17 -16.08 2.81 -12.35
N GLY A 18 -16.33 4.10 -12.11
CA GLY A 18 -16.98 5.00 -13.06
C GLY A 18 -16.08 5.52 -14.19
N GLY A 19 -14.80 5.14 -14.20
CA GLY A 19 -13.81 5.55 -15.21
C GLY A 19 -13.12 6.88 -14.94
N SER A 20 -13.36 7.52 -13.78
CA SER A 20 -12.65 8.75 -13.42
C SER A 20 -11.17 8.46 -13.14
N ILE A 21 -10.29 9.36 -13.59
CA ILE A 21 -8.83 9.26 -13.37
C ILE A 21 -8.41 10.38 -12.42
N LEU A 22 -7.93 10.00 -11.24
CA LEU A 22 -7.56 10.94 -10.18
C LEU A 22 -6.10 10.73 -9.79
N LYS A 23 -5.25 11.76 -9.94
CA LYS A 23 -3.89 11.76 -9.38
C LYS A 23 -3.99 11.93 -7.86
N GLN A 24 -3.33 11.07 -7.10
CA GLN A 24 -3.42 11.03 -5.63
C GLN A 24 -2.03 10.77 -5.03
N PRO A 25 -1.77 11.19 -3.78
CA PRO A 25 -0.51 10.89 -3.09
C PRO A 25 -0.37 9.39 -2.78
N PHE A 26 -1.48 8.72 -2.47
CA PHE A 26 -1.58 7.26 -2.35
C PHE A 26 -2.98 6.81 -2.74
N ALA A 27 -3.18 5.51 -2.95
CA ALA A 27 -4.50 4.93 -3.23
C ALA A 27 -4.65 3.55 -2.59
N ILE A 28 -5.83 3.27 -2.05
CA ILE A 28 -6.23 1.96 -1.52
C ILE A 28 -7.52 1.50 -2.20
N SER A 29 -7.68 0.20 -2.41
CA SER A 29 -8.85 -0.39 -3.07
C SER A 29 -8.99 -1.88 -2.69
N GLY A 30 -10.12 -2.49 -3.04
CA GLY A 30 -10.49 -3.86 -2.66
C GLY A 30 -11.36 -3.91 -1.40
N SER A 31 -11.84 -5.10 -1.03
CA SER A 31 -12.71 -5.30 0.15
C SER A 31 -12.02 -4.86 1.46
N GLY A 32 -10.72 -5.14 1.58
CA GLY A 32 -9.92 -4.85 2.77
C GLY A 32 -9.62 -3.37 3.00
N SER A 33 -9.77 -2.51 1.98
CA SER A 33 -9.41 -1.09 2.11
C SER A 33 -10.31 -0.35 3.10
N SER A 34 -11.57 -0.80 3.25
CA SER A 34 -12.53 -0.19 4.16
C SER A 34 -12.07 -0.21 5.63
N TYR A 35 -11.28 -1.20 6.04
CA TYR A 35 -10.80 -1.37 7.41
C TYR A 35 -9.60 -0.48 7.77
N ILE A 36 -8.94 0.14 6.79
CA ILE A 36 -7.66 0.81 6.97
C ILE A 36 -7.66 2.30 6.62
N TYR A 37 -8.82 2.91 6.35
CA TYR A 37 -8.91 4.36 6.11
C TYR A 37 -8.32 5.17 7.27
N GLY A 38 -8.78 4.93 8.50
CA GLY A 38 -8.26 5.66 9.67
C GLY A 38 -6.76 5.44 9.93
N PHE A 39 -6.24 4.25 9.60
CA PHE A 39 -4.79 3.99 9.66
C PHE A 39 -4.05 4.83 8.62
N CYS A 40 -4.51 4.82 7.37
CA CYS A 40 -3.87 5.57 6.28
C CYS A 40 -3.90 7.08 6.57
N ASP A 41 -5.06 7.62 6.98
CA ASP A 41 -5.24 9.04 7.28
C ASP A 41 -4.31 9.51 8.42
N SER A 42 -4.07 8.65 9.41
CA SER A 42 -3.24 9.00 10.58
C SER A 42 -1.74 8.77 10.37
N ASN A 43 -1.35 7.89 9.45
CA ASN A 43 0.04 7.44 9.31
C ASN A 43 0.69 7.86 8.00
N PHE A 44 -0.09 8.24 6.98
CA PHE A 44 0.47 8.81 5.76
C PHE A 44 1.11 10.17 6.05
N LYS A 45 2.26 10.42 5.42
CA LYS A 45 2.99 11.68 5.47
C LYS A 45 3.51 11.97 4.07
N GLU A 46 3.43 13.23 3.67
CA GLU A 46 4.10 13.65 2.44
C GLU A 46 5.62 13.57 2.61
N GLY A 47 6.31 13.20 1.53
CA GLY A 47 7.78 13.13 1.52
C GLY A 47 8.39 11.94 2.27
N MET A 48 7.63 10.86 2.50
CA MET A 48 8.18 9.61 3.06
C MET A 48 9.39 9.12 2.24
N GLY A 49 10.45 8.74 2.96
CA GLY A 49 11.57 8.02 2.37
C GLY A 49 11.15 6.61 1.92
N ARG A 50 12.00 5.93 1.15
CA ARG A 50 11.73 4.60 0.62
C ARG A 50 11.33 3.61 1.72
N GLU A 51 12.14 3.50 2.76
CA GLU A 51 11.91 2.54 3.85
C GLU A 51 10.63 2.89 4.63
N GLU A 52 10.35 4.17 4.87
CA GLU A 52 9.13 4.61 5.57
C GLU A 52 7.88 4.28 4.74
N ALA A 53 7.90 4.54 3.43
CA ALA A 53 6.80 4.22 2.52
C ALA A 53 6.58 2.70 2.40
N GLU A 54 7.65 1.90 2.29
CA GLU A 54 7.56 0.44 2.26
C GLU A 54 6.93 -0.09 3.57
N GLN A 55 7.35 0.42 4.73
CA GLN A 55 6.78 0.02 6.02
C GLN A 55 5.32 0.46 6.17
N PHE A 56 4.95 1.65 5.70
CA PHE A 56 3.57 2.12 5.68
C PHE A 56 2.66 1.16 4.91
N VAL A 57 3.06 0.77 3.70
CA VAL A 57 2.30 -0.16 2.85
C VAL A 57 2.18 -1.54 3.49
N ILE A 58 3.28 -2.10 4.01
CA ILE A 58 3.28 -3.44 4.62
C ILE A 58 2.35 -3.47 5.85
N ARG A 59 2.40 -2.45 6.70
CA ARG A 59 1.54 -2.35 7.90
C ARG A 59 0.07 -2.17 7.53
N ALA A 60 -0.23 -1.32 6.54
CA ALA A 60 -1.59 -1.14 6.05
C ALA A 60 -2.20 -2.45 5.53
N LEU A 61 -1.45 -3.19 4.70
CA LEU A 61 -1.90 -4.47 4.15
C LEU A 61 -2.06 -5.53 5.23
N ALA A 62 -1.13 -5.62 6.17
CA ALA A 62 -1.21 -6.58 7.28
C ALA A 62 -2.43 -6.30 8.19
N LEU A 63 -2.74 -5.02 8.47
CA LEU A 63 -3.98 -4.65 9.17
C LEU A 63 -5.24 -5.05 8.38
N ALA A 64 -5.27 -4.77 7.08
CA ALA A 64 -6.41 -5.17 6.24
C ALA A 64 -6.61 -6.69 6.21
N MET A 65 -5.54 -7.47 6.04
CA MET A 65 -5.56 -8.93 6.06
C MET A 65 -6.03 -9.50 7.41
N SER A 66 -5.75 -8.82 8.52
CA SER A 66 -6.20 -9.28 9.85
C SER A 66 -7.70 -9.10 10.10
N ARG A 67 -8.39 -8.26 9.30
CA ARG A 67 -9.80 -7.90 9.52
C ARG A 67 -10.74 -8.30 8.38
N ASP A 68 -10.25 -8.33 7.14
CA ASP A 68 -11.05 -8.68 5.98
C ASP A 68 -10.94 -10.18 5.65
N GLY A 69 -12.05 -10.91 5.74
CA GLY A 69 -12.10 -12.34 5.40
C GLY A 69 -11.82 -12.67 3.93
N SER A 70 -11.86 -11.67 3.04
CA SER A 70 -11.50 -11.85 1.62
C SER A 70 -10.04 -11.49 1.31
N SER A 71 -9.28 -10.98 2.28
CA SER A 71 -7.89 -10.58 2.13
C SER A 71 -6.99 -11.46 2.99
N GLY A 72 -5.93 -12.05 2.41
CA GLY A 72 -5.06 -12.94 3.16
C GLY A 72 -3.86 -13.47 2.37
N GLY A 73 -3.18 -14.46 2.96
CA GLY A 73 -2.00 -15.09 2.38
C GLY A 73 -0.72 -14.31 2.63
N VAL A 74 -0.22 -13.60 1.61
CA VAL A 74 1.14 -13.07 1.54
C VAL A 74 1.14 -11.64 1.02
N ILE A 75 2.10 -10.83 1.45
CA ILE A 75 2.26 -9.46 0.94
C ILE A 75 3.31 -9.46 -0.15
N ARG A 76 2.96 -8.89 -1.31
CA ARG A 76 3.87 -8.68 -2.45
C ARG A 76 3.99 -7.18 -2.70
N THR A 77 5.22 -6.66 -2.65
CA THR A 77 5.47 -5.25 -2.94
C THR A 77 6.40 -5.11 -4.14
N VAL A 78 6.23 -3.99 -4.83
CA VAL A 78 7.07 -3.57 -5.94
C VAL A 78 7.43 -2.11 -5.72
N THR A 79 8.73 -1.83 -5.54
CA THR A 79 9.25 -0.47 -5.43
C THR A 79 9.83 -0.09 -6.78
N ILE A 80 9.34 1.02 -7.35
CA ILE A 80 9.75 1.51 -8.68
C ILE A 80 10.39 2.88 -8.50
N ASN A 81 11.59 3.06 -9.05
CA ASN A 81 12.30 4.34 -9.09
C ASN A 81 13.17 4.44 -10.34
N GLU A 82 13.99 5.49 -10.44
CA GLU A 82 14.88 5.72 -11.59
C GLU A 82 15.88 4.59 -11.86
N SER A 83 16.31 3.88 -10.82
CA SER A 83 17.27 2.78 -10.92
C SER A 83 16.62 1.45 -11.32
N GLY A 84 15.29 1.36 -11.29
CA GLY A 84 14.54 0.21 -11.76
C GLY A 84 13.47 -0.28 -10.79
N VAL A 85 13.30 -1.60 -10.76
CA VAL A 85 12.19 -2.27 -10.08
C VAL A 85 12.73 -3.26 -9.06
N ASP A 86 12.41 -3.04 -7.79
CA ASP A 86 12.68 -3.96 -6.68
C ASP A 86 11.40 -4.68 -6.28
N ARG A 87 11.47 -6.00 -6.06
CA ARG A 87 10.31 -6.85 -5.74
C ARG A 87 10.57 -7.58 -4.44
N LYS A 88 9.65 -7.44 -3.49
CA LYS A 88 9.74 -8.13 -2.19
C LYS A 88 8.51 -8.96 -1.92
N TYR A 89 8.71 -9.98 -1.10
CA TYR A 89 7.72 -10.96 -0.72
C TYR A 89 7.79 -11.19 0.79
N TYR A 90 6.65 -11.11 1.46
CA TYR A 90 6.54 -11.29 2.92
C TYR A 90 5.50 -12.37 3.21
N SER A 91 5.87 -13.35 4.04
CA SER A 91 5.02 -14.48 4.37
C SER A 91 5.16 -14.89 5.83
N GLY A 92 4.10 -15.44 6.41
CA GLY A 92 4.13 -15.98 7.77
C GLY A 92 4.66 -14.96 8.77
N LYS A 93 5.81 -15.25 9.38
CA LYS A 93 6.44 -14.44 10.42
C LYS A 93 6.98 -13.09 9.95
N ASP A 94 7.16 -12.90 8.64
CA ASP A 94 7.65 -11.64 8.07
C ASP A 94 6.54 -10.59 7.94
N ILE A 95 5.27 -10.99 8.13
CA ILE A 95 4.13 -10.08 8.12
C ILE A 95 3.91 -9.55 9.55
N PRO A 96 3.86 -8.22 9.75
CA PRO A 96 3.63 -7.65 11.08
C PRO A 96 2.33 -8.14 11.71
N GLY A 97 2.41 -8.60 12.96
CA GLY A 97 1.25 -8.91 13.79
C GLY A 97 0.72 -7.67 14.51
N PHE A 98 -0.58 -7.67 14.79
CA PHE A 98 -1.28 -6.63 15.55
C PHE A 98 -2.15 -7.26 16.64
N TYR A 99 -2.78 -6.44 17.47
CA TYR A 99 -3.70 -6.92 18.49
C TYR A 99 -4.95 -7.55 17.85
N GLU A 100 -5.22 -8.83 18.15
CA GLU A 100 -6.34 -9.58 17.59
C GLU A 100 -7.52 -9.79 18.57
N GLY A 101 -7.31 -9.57 19.87
CA GLY A 101 -8.40 -9.53 20.85
C GLY A 101 -8.70 -10.83 21.60
N TRP A 102 -7.81 -11.83 21.56
CA TRP A 102 -7.96 -13.13 22.23
C TRP A 102 -6.71 -13.49 23.01
#